data_AF-A0A0M8WP29-F1
#
_entry.id   AF-A0A0M8WP29-F1
#
_cell.length_a   1.000
_cell.length_b   1.000
_cell.length_c   1.000
_cell.angle_alpha   90.00
_cell.angle_beta   90.00
_cell.angle_gamma   90.00
#
_symmetry.space_group_name_H-M   'P 1'
#
loop_
_entity.id
_entity.type
_entity.pdbx_description
1 polymer ?
#
loop_
_entity_poly.entity_id
_entity_poly.type
_entity_poly.pdbx_seq_one_letter_code
_entity_poly.pdbx_strand_id
1 'polypeptide(L)'
;MEQVISADRPEWVPVFTGLPVRTFRKLVRVVAARGGEQTGTGRRWSLSLADRVLLVAVYYRTNLTFRQVALLFGISKSAANRVVDHLAPLLALSPVTRKHSPDTVLIVDGTLVPTHDRSTSASSKNYRYSVNMQVVIDANTRLVVAVGEPTPIADLMRLLAPSQSST
;
A
#
# COMPACT_ATOMS: atom_id res chain seq x y z
N MET A 1 26.15 0.97 -12.86
CA MET A 1 25.51 1.49 -11.63
C MET A 1 25.38 0.29 -10.71
N GLU A 2 25.97 0.35 -9.53
CA GLU A 2 25.98 -0.78 -8.60
C GLU A 2 24.66 -0.83 -7.82
N GLN A 3 24.10 -2.02 -7.64
CA GLN A 3 22.90 -2.24 -6.83
C GLN A 3 23.31 -2.44 -5.37
N VAL A 4 22.91 -1.51 -4.50
CA VAL A 4 23.26 -1.52 -3.06
C VAL A 4 22.31 -2.43 -2.28
N ILE A 5 21.01 -2.34 -2.58
CA ILE A 5 19.95 -3.13 -1.95
C ILE A 5 19.53 -4.25 -2.90
N SER A 6 19.58 -5.48 -2.39
CA SER A 6 19.11 -6.67 -3.11
C SER A 6 18.46 -7.66 -2.14
N ALA A 7 17.46 -8.38 -2.63
CA ALA A 7 16.82 -9.49 -1.94
C ALA A 7 17.72 -10.73 -1.82
N ASP A 8 18.79 -10.83 -2.61
CA ASP A 8 19.81 -11.88 -2.50
C ASP A 8 20.70 -11.69 -1.26
N ARG A 9 20.73 -10.47 -0.72
CA ARG A 9 21.34 -10.13 0.56
C ARG A 9 20.27 -10.20 1.66
N PRO A 10 20.17 -11.32 2.39
CA PRO A 10 19.02 -11.63 3.23
C PRO A 10 18.81 -10.65 4.39
N GLU A 11 19.83 -9.87 4.76
CA GLU A 11 19.76 -8.83 5.79
C GLU A 11 18.83 -7.67 5.40
N TRP A 12 18.68 -7.35 4.11
CA TRP A 12 17.85 -6.22 3.68
C TRP A 12 16.36 -6.51 3.72
N VAL A 13 15.98 -7.77 3.53
CA VAL A 13 14.57 -8.19 3.51
C VAL A 13 13.86 -7.83 4.82
N PRO A 14 14.28 -8.30 6.00
CA PRO A 14 13.59 -7.98 7.25
C PRO A 14 13.66 -6.49 7.60
N VAL A 15 14.77 -5.81 7.26
CA VAL A 15 14.95 -4.36 7.52
C VAL A 15 13.87 -3.53 6.83
N PHE A 16 13.62 -3.78 5.54
CA PHE A 16 12.70 -2.95 4.77
C PHE A 16 11.27 -3.48 4.71
N THR A 17 11.07 -4.79 4.84
CA THR A 17 9.73 -5.39 4.74
C THR A 17 9.11 -5.69 6.10
N GLY A 18 9.91 -5.84 7.16
CA GLY A 18 9.46 -6.39 8.44
C GLY A 18 9.12 -7.88 8.39
N LEU A 19 9.38 -8.57 7.26
CA LEU A 19 9.07 -9.98 7.08
C LEU A 19 10.32 -10.86 7.25
N PRO A 20 10.19 -12.06 7.85
CA PRO A 20 11.21 -13.09 7.72
C PRO A 20 11.45 -13.45 6.25
N VAL A 21 12.69 -13.76 5.88
CA VAL A 21 13.09 -14.11 4.50
C VAL A 21 12.20 -15.22 3.91
N ARG A 22 11.82 -16.21 4.73
CA ARG A 22 10.91 -17.30 4.30
C ARG A 22 9.52 -16.79 3.91
N THR A 23 8.96 -15.86 4.67
CA THR A 23 7.66 -15.24 4.39
C THR A 23 7.73 -14.32 3.18
N PHE A 24 8.82 -13.56 3.04
CA PHE A 24 9.07 -12.76 1.85
C PHE A 24 9.13 -13.61 0.58
N ARG A 25 9.82 -14.76 0.59
CA ARG A 25 9.82 -15.69 -0.56
C ARG A 25 8.42 -16.20 -0.90
N LYS A 26 7.55 -16.42 0.09
CA LYS A 26 6.14 -16.76 -0.15
C LYS A 26 5.41 -15.61 -0.83
N LEU A 27 5.59 -14.38 -0.35
CA LEU A 27 5.01 -13.18 -0.95
C LEU A 27 5.43 -13.03 -2.42
N VAL A 28 6.72 -13.19 -2.73
CA VAL A 28 7.24 -13.13 -4.10
C VAL A 28 6.54 -14.15 -5.00
N ARG A 29 6.30 -15.39 -4.52
CA ARG A 29 5.55 -16.41 -5.29
C ARG A 29 4.10 -16.02 -5.51
N VAL A 30 3.43 -15.43 -4.51
CA VAL A 30 2.06 -14.92 -4.65
C VAL A 30 2.01 -13.81 -5.70
N VAL A 31 2.96 -12.87 -5.67
CA VAL A 31 3.05 -11.79 -6.67
C VAL A 31 3.35 -12.35 -8.07
N ALA A 32 4.22 -13.36 -8.18
CA ALA A 32 4.48 -14.03 -9.45
C ALA A 32 3.20 -14.67 -10.03
N ALA A 33 2.44 -15.40 -9.20
CA ALA A 33 1.18 -16.01 -9.58
C ALA A 33 0.11 -14.98 -9.98
N ARG A 34 0.17 -13.77 -9.40
CA ARG A 34 -0.69 -12.63 -9.76
C ARG A 34 -0.21 -11.88 -11.02
N GLY A 35 0.84 -12.34 -11.69
CA GLY A 35 1.34 -11.77 -12.93
C GLY A 35 2.53 -10.82 -12.81
N GLY A 36 3.21 -10.76 -11.65
CA GLY A 36 4.34 -9.83 -11.46
C GLY A 36 5.56 -10.09 -12.34
N GLU A 37 5.68 -11.28 -12.94
CA GLU A 37 6.73 -11.58 -13.94
C GLU A 37 6.39 -11.06 -15.34
N GLN A 38 5.16 -10.61 -15.57
CA GLN A 38 4.75 -10.14 -16.88
C GLN A 38 5.48 -8.83 -17.23
N THR A 39 6.09 -8.81 -18.40
CA THR A 39 6.75 -7.61 -18.96
C THR A 39 5.93 -6.92 -20.05
N GLY A 40 4.77 -7.46 -20.42
CA GLY A 40 4.08 -7.09 -21.66
C GLY A 40 4.96 -7.33 -22.90
N THR A 41 4.70 -6.61 -23.98
CA THR A 41 5.49 -6.63 -25.24
C THR A 41 6.78 -5.80 -25.16
N GLY A 42 7.14 -5.31 -23.98
CA GLY A 42 8.23 -4.37 -23.76
C GLY A 42 9.57 -5.00 -23.38
N ARG A 43 10.54 -4.12 -23.09
CA ARG A 43 11.88 -4.49 -22.62
C ARG A 43 11.80 -5.29 -21.31
N ARG A 44 12.58 -6.37 -21.23
CA ARG A 44 12.76 -7.18 -20.01
C ARG A 44 13.10 -6.31 -18.79
N TRP A 45 12.56 -6.65 -17.62
CA TRP A 45 12.95 -6.02 -16.36
C TRP A 45 14.45 -6.27 -16.10
N SER A 46 15.16 -5.24 -15.65
CA SER A 46 16.59 -5.37 -15.27
C SER A 46 16.78 -5.95 -13.88
N LEU A 47 15.73 -5.96 -13.05
CA LEU A 47 15.72 -6.48 -11.69
C LEU A 47 14.94 -7.79 -11.62
N SER A 48 15.39 -8.69 -10.74
CA SER A 48 14.63 -9.87 -10.36
C SER A 48 13.26 -9.49 -9.78
N LEU A 49 12.27 -10.38 -9.84
CA LEU A 49 10.98 -10.11 -9.19
C LEU A 49 11.14 -9.86 -7.68
N ALA A 50 12.04 -10.58 -7.01
CA ALA A 50 12.32 -10.39 -5.60
C ALA A 50 12.82 -8.96 -5.31
N ASP A 51 13.77 -8.46 -6.10
CA ASP A 51 14.26 -7.08 -5.96
C ASP A 51 13.19 -6.05 -6.28
N ARG A 52 12.35 -6.31 -7.28
CA ARG A 52 11.23 -5.44 -7.62
C ARG A 52 10.20 -5.37 -6.48
N VAL A 53 9.89 -6.49 -5.82
CA VAL A 53 9.01 -6.52 -4.65
C VAL A 53 9.65 -5.81 -3.45
N LEU A 54 10.95 -6.03 -3.21
CA LEU A 54 11.69 -5.32 -2.17
C LEU A 54 11.71 -3.81 -2.42
N LEU A 55 11.86 -3.38 -3.67
CA LEU A 55 11.80 -1.98 -4.08
C LEU A 55 10.47 -1.32 -3.71
N VAL A 56 9.34 -1.97 -3.99
CA VAL A 56 8.02 -1.45 -3.59
C VAL A 56 7.92 -1.31 -2.07
N ALA A 57 8.41 -2.30 -1.32
CA ALA A 57 8.42 -2.24 0.14
C ALA A 57 9.29 -1.07 0.66
N VAL A 58 10.49 -0.88 0.12
CA VAL A 58 11.36 0.26 0.45
C VAL A 58 10.63 1.58 0.17
N TYR A 59 10.01 1.71 -1.01
CA TYR A 59 9.28 2.91 -1.39
C TYR A 59 8.11 3.23 -0.43
N TYR A 60 7.33 2.23 -0.01
CA TYR A 60 6.18 2.46 0.88
C TYR A 60 6.53 2.56 2.37
N ARG A 61 7.60 1.91 2.83
CA ARG A 61 7.97 1.88 4.25
C ARG A 61 8.93 2.99 4.65
N THR A 62 9.49 3.70 3.67
CA THR A 62 10.40 4.82 3.89
C THR A 62 9.86 6.08 3.23
N ASN A 63 10.39 7.24 3.61
CA ASN A 63 10.03 8.52 2.98
C ASN A 63 10.98 8.87 1.82
N LEU A 64 11.50 7.87 1.11
CA LEU A 64 12.46 8.07 0.02
C LEU A 64 11.75 8.39 -1.29
N THR A 65 12.33 9.34 -2.03
CA THR A 65 11.87 9.67 -3.39
C THR A 65 12.21 8.55 -4.38
N PHE A 66 11.49 8.47 -5.51
CA PHE A 66 11.84 7.55 -6.60
C PHE A 66 13.29 7.68 -7.10
N ARG A 67 13.90 8.87 -7.00
CA ARG A 67 15.31 9.05 -7.37
C ARG A 67 16.22 8.34 -6.38
N GLN A 68 15.99 8.50 -5.08
CA GLN A 68 16.78 7.83 -4.03
C GLN A 68 16.60 6.31 -4.08
N VAL A 69 15.35 5.85 -4.23
CA VAL A 69 15.07 4.41 -4.39
C VAL A 69 15.77 3.85 -5.64
N ALA A 70 15.66 4.53 -6.79
CA ALA A 70 16.32 4.09 -8.01
C ALA A 70 17.85 3.96 -7.86
N LEU A 71 18.49 4.91 -7.17
CA LEU A 71 19.92 4.85 -6.88
C LEU A 71 20.30 3.62 -6.04
N LEU A 72 19.52 3.30 -5.00
CA LEU A 72 19.78 2.14 -4.14
C LEU A 72 19.66 0.80 -4.88
N PHE A 73 18.81 0.75 -5.91
CA PHE A 73 18.58 -0.45 -6.73
C PHE A 73 19.37 -0.46 -8.04
N GLY A 74 20.21 0.54 -8.31
CA GLY A 74 21.03 0.60 -9.52
C GLY A 74 20.23 0.75 -10.83
N ILE A 75 19.02 1.31 -10.78
CA ILE A 75 18.14 1.50 -11.94
C ILE A 75 17.81 2.98 -12.20
N SER A 76 17.14 3.29 -13.31
CA SER A 76 16.68 4.66 -13.56
C SER A 76 15.44 5.01 -12.71
N LYS A 77 15.24 6.30 -12.44
CA LYS A 77 14.00 6.81 -11.79
C LYS A 77 12.74 6.31 -12.49
N SER A 78 12.71 6.35 -13.83
CA SER A 78 11.57 5.89 -14.62
C SER A 78 11.36 4.38 -14.53
N ALA A 79 12.42 3.58 -14.41
CA ALA A 79 12.30 2.15 -14.16
C ALA A 79 11.70 1.88 -12.77
N ALA A 80 12.15 2.58 -11.72
CA ALA A 80 11.59 2.46 -10.38
C ALA A 80 10.09 2.82 -10.34
N ASN A 81 9.69 3.90 -11.02
CA ASN A 81 8.28 4.28 -11.14
C ASN A 81 7.45 3.16 -11.77
N ARG A 82 7.90 2.62 -12.91
CA ARG A 82 7.21 1.52 -13.60
C ARG A 82 7.11 0.25 -12.76
N VAL A 83 8.12 -0.04 -11.93
CA VAL A 83 8.06 -1.18 -11.00
C VAL A 83 6.95 -0.98 -9.98
N VAL A 84 6.87 0.20 -9.36
CA VAL A 84 5.82 0.50 -8.37
C VAL A 84 4.45 0.48 -9.03
N ASP A 85 4.28 1.14 -10.17
CA ASP A 85 3.00 1.17 -10.89
C ASP A 85 2.51 -0.25 -11.25
N HIS A 86 3.42 -1.13 -11.64
CA HIS A 86 3.08 -2.50 -12.04
C HIS A 86 2.81 -3.43 -10.85
N LEU A 87 3.65 -3.39 -9.80
CA LEU A 87 3.60 -4.37 -8.72
C LEU A 87 2.78 -3.94 -7.51
N ALA A 88 2.59 -2.64 -7.26
CA ALA A 88 1.82 -2.17 -6.11
C ALA A 88 0.38 -2.73 -6.07
N PRO A 89 -0.38 -2.77 -7.19
CA PRO A 89 -1.70 -3.39 -7.19
C PRO A 89 -1.66 -4.90 -6.87
N LEU A 90 -0.60 -5.60 -7.29
CA LEU A 90 -0.45 -7.04 -7.04
C LEU A 90 -0.08 -7.34 -5.58
N LEU A 91 0.49 -6.37 -4.89
CA LEU A 91 0.83 -6.41 -3.47
C LEU A 91 -0.33 -5.99 -2.56
N ALA A 92 -1.40 -5.42 -3.12
CA ALA A 92 -2.61 -5.15 -2.37
C ALA A 92 -3.17 -6.48 -1.81
N LEU A 93 -3.30 -6.52 -0.49
CA LEU A 93 -3.94 -7.63 0.21
C LEU A 93 -5.38 -7.25 0.46
N SER A 94 -6.31 -8.13 0.07
CA SER A 94 -7.70 -7.99 0.48
C SER A 94 -7.79 -8.00 2.01
N PRO A 95 -8.64 -7.16 2.62
CA PRO A 95 -8.91 -7.25 4.04
C PRO A 95 -9.33 -8.67 4.43
N VAL A 96 -8.94 -9.10 5.63
CA VAL A 96 -9.26 -10.45 6.10
C VAL A 96 -10.71 -10.49 6.59
N THR A 97 -11.60 -11.08 5.79
CA THR A 97 -12.99 -11.29 6.18
C THR A 97 -13.06 -12.38 7.27
N ARG A 98 -13.42 -12.00 8.49
CA ARG A 98 -13.63 -12.92 9.61
C ARG A 98 -14.80 -12.49 10.47
N LYS A 99 -15.46 -13.44 11.13
CA LYS A 99 -16.42 -13.13 12.18
C LYS A 99 -15.66 -12.66 13.42
N HIS A 100 -16.13 -11.56 14.01
CA HIS A 100 -15.59 -11.00 15.24
C HIS A 100 -16.51 -11.35 16.41
N SER A 101 -15.92 -11.78 17.53
CA SER A 101 -16.63 -11.91 18.81
C SER A 101 -17.01 -10.51 19.30
N PRO A 102 -18.11 -10.33 20.06
CA PRO A 102 -18.43 -9.06 20.73
C PRO A 102 -17.27 -8.45 21.53
N ASP A 103 -16.38 -9.29 22.08
CA ASP A 103 -15.22 -8.85 22.88
C ASP A 103 -14.00 -8.47 22.02
N THR A 104 -14.11 -8.52 20.69
CA THR A 104 -12.98 -8.19 19.80
C THR A 104 -12.75 -6.69 19.79
N VAL A 105 -11.57 -6.25 20.18
CA VAL A 105 -11.18 -4.84 20.07
C VAL A 105 -10.77 -4.52 18.63
N LEU A 106 -11.53 -3.63 18.00
CA LEU A 106 -11.27 -3.10 16.67
C LEU A 106 -10.82 -1.63 16.78
N ILE A 107 -9.71 -1.31 16.12
CA ILE A 107 -9.19 0.05 16.00
C ILE A 107 -9.65 0.60 14.65
N VAL A 108 -10.34 1.73 14.66
CA VAL A 108 -10.69 2.48 13.46
C VAL A 108 -9.74 3.66 13.36
N ASP A 109 -8.98 3.73 12.27
CA ASP A 109 -8.12 4.85 11.95
C ASP A 109 -8.57 5.50 10.62
N GLY A 110 -8.36 6.81 10.51
CA GLY A 110 -8.77 7.62 9.37
C GLY A 110 -7.63 8.50 8.90
N THR A 111 -7.30 8.42 7.61
CA THR A 111 -6.27 9.27 6.99
C THR A 111 -6.85 10.08 5.85
N LEU A 112 -6.46 11.35 5.78
CA LEU A 112 -6.77 12.20 4.63
C LEU A 112 -5.74 11.93 3.54
N VAL A 113 -6.18 11.30 2.46
CA VAL A 113 -5.34 11.04 1.29
C VAL A 113 -5.54 12.18 0.29
N PRO A 114 -4.50 12.96 -0.01
CA PRO A 114 -4.59 13.98 -1.05
C PRO A 114 -4.90 13.33 -2.39
N THR A 115 -5.96 13.82 -3.04
CA THR A 115 -6.46 13.25 -4.29
C THR A 115 -6.79 14.38 -5.25
N HIS A 116 -6.37 14.25 -6.52
CA HIS A 116 -6.62 15.25 -7.56
C HIS A 116 -8.01 15.13 -8.19
N ASP A 117 -8.67 13.97 -8.07
CA ASP A 117 -10.05 13.79 -8.50
C ASP A 117 -11.01 14.59 -7.60
N ARG A 118 -11.67 15.58 -8.21
CA ARG A 118 -12.60 16.49 -7.52
C ARG A 118 -14.02 15.95 -7.38
N SER A 119 -14.35 14.82 -8.01
CA SER A 119 -15.67 14.20 -7.86
C SER A 119 -15.84 13.48 -6.52
N THR A 120 -14.72 13.00 -5.95
CA THR A 120 -14.68 12.20 -4.72
C THR A 120 -14.02 12.92 -3.55
N SER A 121 -13.35 14.06 -3.79
CA SER A 121 -12.62 14.80 -2.76
C SER A 121 -13.29 16.11 -2.38
N ALA A 122 -13.08 16.52 -1.12
CA ALA A 122 -13.47 17.84 -0.63
C ALA A 122 -12.25 18.61 -0.12
N SER A 123 -12.37 19.95 -0.10
CA SER A 123 -11.37 20.80 0.55
C SER A 123 -11.36 20.47 2.05
N SER A 124 -10.19 20.06 2.54
CA SER A 124 -9.98 19.79 3.97
C SER A 124 -9.48 21.04 4.70
N LYS A 125 -9.37 20.96 6.04
CA LYS A 125 -8.85 22.04 6.92
C LYS A 125 -7.46 22.57 6.50
N ASN A 126 -6.74 21.87 5.63
CA ASN A 126 -5.43 22.26 5.09
C ASN A 126 -5.51 22.88 3.67
N TYR A 127 -6.70 23.28 3.19
CA TYR A 127 -6.96 23.82 1.84
C TYR A 127 -6.52 22.90 0.69
N ARG A 128 -6.34 21.60 0.97
CA ARG A 128 -6.03 20.57 -0.02
C ARG A 128 -7.24 19.67 -0.21
N TYR A 129 -7.52 19.36 -1.48
CA TYR A 129 -8.52 18.37 -1.87
C TYR A 129 -8.05 16.98 -1.44
N SER A 130 -8.88 16.29 -0.66
CA SER A 130 -8.55 14.97 -0.12
C SER A 130 -9.81 14.12 0.06
N VAL A 131 -9.60 12.81 0.10
CA VAL A 131 -10.59 11.82 0.53
C VAL A 131 -10.25 11.37 1.95
N ASN A 132 -11.26 11.13 2.77
CA ASN A 132 -11.08 10.41 4.02
C ASN A 132 -11.07 8.92 3.71
N MET A 133 -9.97 8.25 4.06
CA MET A 133 -9.83 6.80 3.93
C MET A 133 -9.78 6.20 5.32
N GLN A 134 -10.74 5.33 5.63
CA GLN A 134 -10.81 4.64 6.91
C GLN A 134 -10.28 3.22 6.80
N VAL A 135 -9.57 2.78 7.82
CA VAL A 135 -9.08 1.41 7.94
C VAL A 135 -9.48 0.87 9.31
N VAL A 136 -9.98 -0.36 9.32
CA VAL A 136 -10.32 -1.09 10.55
C VAL A 136 -9.30 -2.20 10.76
N ILE A 137 -8.72 -2.23 11.96
CA ILE A 137 -7.65 -3.15 12.33
C ILE A 137 -8.09 -3.92 13.58
N ASP A 138 -7.97 -5.25 13.54
CA ASP A 138 -8.10 -6.08 14.75
C ASP A 138 -6.86 -5.88 15.63
N ALA A 139 -7.05 -5.40 16.87
CA ALA A 139 -5.96 -4.98 17.74
C ALA A 139 -5.05 -6.15 18.18
N ASN A 140 -5.60 -7.36 18.28
CA ASN A 140 -4.89 -8.55 18.74
C ASN A 140 -4.04 -9.16 17.63
N THR A 141 -4.55 -9.17 16.41
CA THR A 141 -3.89 -9.79 15.24
C THR A 141 -3.14 -8.79 14.37
N ARG A 142 -3.44 -7.49 14.52
CA ARG A 142 -2.94 -6.38 13.68
C ARG A 142 -3.29 -6.53 12.19
N LEU A 143 -4.30 -7.33 11.88
CA LEU A 143 -4.78 -7.51 10.52
C LEU A 143 -5.78 -6.42 10.16
N VAL A 144 -5.67 -5.92 8.94
CA VAL A 144 -6.69 -5.07 8.31
C VAL A 144 -7.91 -5.96 8.02
N VAL A 145 -9.05 -5.62 8.60
CA VAL A 145 -10.31 -6.38 8.48
C VAL A 145 -11.34 -5.68 7.61
N ALA A 146 -11.25 -4.36 7.49
CA ALA A 146 -12.03 -3.58 6.55
C ALA A 146 -11.27 -2.32 6.11
N VAL A 147 -11.55 -1.87 4.90
CA VAL A 147 -11.13 -0.57 4.37
C VAL A 147 -12.41 0.12 3.89
N GLY A 148 -12.67 1.32 4.41
CA GLY A 148 -13.84 2.10 4.05
C GLY A 148 -13.75 2.65 2.63
N GLU A 149 -14.89 2.90 2.01
CA GLU A 149 -14.92 3.62 0.73
C GLU A 149 -14.37 5.04 0.93
N PRO A 150 -13.57 5.56 -0.01
CA PRO A 150 -13.07 6.93 0.09
C PRO A 150 -14.23 7.92 0.01
N THR A 151 -14.47 8.68 1.09
CA THR A 151 -15.53 9.69 1.11
C THR A 151 -14.96 11.10 1.20
N PRO A 152 -15.64 12.11 0.63
CA PRO A 152 -15.33 13.50 0.93
C PRO A 152 -15.50 13.77 2.42
N ILE A 153 -14.63 14.62 3.00
CA ILE A 153 -14.73 14.97 4.44
C ILE A 153 -16.05 15.69 4.78
N ALA A 154 -16.66 16.36 3.79
CA ALA A 154 -17.91 17.08 3.93
C ALA A 154 -19.11 16.14 4.22
N ASP A 155 -19.06 14.90 3.72
CA ASP A 155 -20.15 13.93 3.90
C ASP A 155 -20.07 13.18 5.23
N LEU A 156 -18.93 13.23 5.93
CA LEU A 156 -18.78 12.64 7.26
C LEU A 156 -19.71 13.29 8.29
N MET A 157 -20.01 14.59 8.14
CA MET A 157 -20.96 15.32 8.98
C MET A 157 -22.42 14.90 8.74
N ARG A 158 -22.75 14.34 7.57
CA ARG A 158 -24.10 13.85 7.25
C ARG A 158 -24.36 12.43 7.77
N LEU A 159 -23.33 11.59 7.81
CA LEU A 159 -23.41 10.22 8.31
C LEU A 159 -23.45 10.12 9.86
N LEU A 160 -23.02 11.18 10.56
CA LEU A 160 -23.08 11.27 12.04
C LEU A 160 -24.25 12.12 12.55
N ALA A 161 -25.06 12.70 11.65
CA ALA A 161 -26.29 13.36 12.06
C ALA A 161 -27.34 12.28 12.39
N PRO A 162 -27.89 12.23 13.62
CA PRO A 162 -28.96 11.30 13.92
C PRO A 162 -30.11 11.55 12.95
N SER A 163 -30.66 10.48 12.38
CA SER A 163 -31.86 10.55 11.56
C SER A 163 -32.95 11.24 12.38
N GLN A 164 -33.32 12.46 11.99
CA GLN A 164 -34.55 13.07 12.49
C GLN A 164 -35.70 12.24 11.93
N SER A 165 -36.14 11.24 12.69
CA SER A 165 -37.42 10.58 12.46
C SER A 165 -38.51 11.57 12.83
N SER A 166 -39.05 12.27 11.84
CA SER A 166 -40.27 13.05 11.98
C SER A 166 -41.46 12.09 12.05
N THR A 167 -42.10 12.02 13.21
CA THR A 167 -43.50 11.59 13.40
C THR A 167 -44.46 12.55 12.72
#